data_AF-A0A660VT67-F1
#
_entry.id   AF-A0A660VT67-F1
#
_cell.length_a   1.000
_cell.length_b   1.000
_cell.length_c   1.000
_cell.angle_alpha   90.00
_cell.angle_beta   90.00
_cell.angle_gamma   90.00
#
_symmetry.space_group_name_H-M   'P 1'
#
loop_
_entity.id
_entity.type
_entity.pdbx_description
1 polymer ?
#
loop_
_entity_poly.entity_id
_entity_poly.type
_entity_poly.pdbx_seq_one_letter_code
_entity_poly.pdbx_strand_id
1 'polypeptide(L)' 'MSFKGGTLMPAPFMAPLMHTTSAFGEILVPFRMPEGLPTGTELWAQWAIQDAAAVGGVALSNAIMGVVP' A
#
# COMPACT_ATOMS: atom_id res chain seq x y z
N MET A 1 10.91 -16.16 -5.60
CA MET A 1 10.84 -16.01 -7.07
C MET A 1 10.34 -14.61 -7.36
N SER A 2 11.19 -13.79 -7.97
CA SER A 2 10.98 -12.36 -8.20
C SER A 2 10.23 -12.15 -9.51
N PHE A 3 8.90 -12.06 -9.46
CA PHE A 3 8.08 -11.67 -10.62
C PHE A 3 6.78 -11.02 -10.13
N LYS A 4 6.77 -9.68 -10.09
CA LYS A 4 5.61 -8.77 -10.17
C LYS A 4 6.18 -7.39 -10.43
N GLY A 5 6.08 -6.95 -11.68
CA GLY A 5 6.75 -5.75 -12.19
C GLY A 5 6.28 -4.48 -11.47
N GLY A 6 7.23 -3.85 -10.78
CA GLY A 6 7.06 -2.62 -10.01
C GLY A 6 8.05 -2.63 -8.84
N THR A 7 8.99 -1.70 -8.82
CA THR A 7 9.89 -1.53 -7.66
C THR A 7 9.06 -0.92 -6.53
N LEU A 8 8.63 -1.74 -5.58
CA LEU A 8 8.18 -1.21 -4.28
C LEU A 8 9.40 -0.56 -3.61
N MET A 9 9.32 0.75 -3.34
CA MET A 9 10.33 1.43 -2.52
C MET A 9 10.35 0.75 -1.14
N PRO A 10 11.49 0.18 -0.70
CA PRO A 10 11.51 -0.79 0.38
C PRO A 10 11.42 -0.10 1.75
N ALA A 11 10.20 0.10 2.22
CA ALA A 11 9.89 -0.01 3.65
C ALA A 11 8.63 -0.86 3.78
N PRO A 12 8.69 -2.16 3.42
CA PRO A 12 7.51 -3.01 3.42
C PRO A 12 7.04 -3.20 4.86
N PHE A 13 5.83 -2.72 5.16
CA PHE A 13 5.10 -3.21 6.33
C PHE A 13 4.70 -4.66 6.02
N MET A 14 5.53 -5.62 6.42
CA MET A 14 5.43 -7.04 6.04
C MET A 14 4.39 -7.85 6.85
N ALA A 15 3.43 -7.19 7.50
CA ALA A 15 2.32 -7.89 8.14
C ALA A 15 1.12 -7.94 7.17
N PRO A 16 0.57 -9.12 6.85
CA PRO A 16 -0.69 -9.20 6.11
C PRO A 16 -1.78 -8.52 6.95
N LEU A 17 -2.25 -7.37 6.48
CA LEU A 17 -3.40 -6.68 7.05
C LEU A 17 -4.67 -7.36 6.53
N MET A 18 -5.26 -8.21 7.38
CA MET A 18 -6.52 -8.89 7.08
C MET A 18 -7.67 -7.88 7.18
N HIS A 19 -7.96 -7.19 6.09
CA HIS A 19 -9.13 -6.32 5.96
C HIS A 19 -10.10 -6.88 4.93
N THR A 20 -11.39 -6.77 5.22
CA THR A 20 -12.47 -7.01 4.26
C THR A 20 -12.90 -5.69 3.63
N THR A 21 -13.21 -5.72 2.35
CA THR A 21 -13.79 -4.56 1.66
C THR A 21 -15.21 -4.29 2.16
N SER A 22 -15.62 -3.02 2.17
CA SER A 22 -17.01 -2.61 2.39
C SER A 22 -17.90 -3.10 1.23
N ALA A 23 -19.22 -2.96 1.37
CA ALA A 23 -20.18 -3.23 0.28
C ALA A 23 -19.94 -2.34 -0.97
N PHE A 24 -19.18 -1.24 -0.82
CA PHE A 24 -18.77 -0.34 -1.90
C PHE A 24 -17.38 -0.66 -2.47
N GLY A 25 -16.70 -1.70 -1.97
CA GLY A 25 -15.36 -2.08 -2.42
C GLY A 25 -14.23 -1.30 -1.77
N GLU A 26 -14.47 -0.65 -0.63
CA GLU A 26 -13.49 0.21 0.05
C GLU A 26 -12.79 -0.52 1.20
N ILE A 27 -11.52 -0.17 1.47
CA ILE A 27 -10.79 -0.62 2.66
C ILE A 27 -10.36 0.62 3.44
N LEU A 28 -10.82 0.74 4.68
CA LEU A 28 -10.37 1.80 5.57
C LEU A 28 -9.08 1.37 6.27
N VAL A 29 -8.02 2.14 6.06
CA VAL A 29 -6.73 1.91 6.72
C VAL A 29 -6.42 3.11 7.59
N PRO A 30 -6.36 2.94 8.93
CA PRO A 30 -5.98 4.02 9.81
C PRO A 30 -4.52 4.38 9.55
N PHE A 31 -4.29 5.62 9.11
CA PHE A 31 -2.95 6.18 8.90
C PHE A 31 -2.62 7.17 10.01
N ARG A 32 -1.46 6.99 10.65
CA ARG A 32 -0.84 7.98 11.55
C ARG A 32 0.50 8.35 10.96
N MET A 33 0.77 9.65 10.87
CA MET A 33 2.08 10.13 10.40
C MET A 33 3.19 9.56 11.30
N PRO A 34 4.23 8.91 10.74
CA PRO A 34 5.35 8.43 11.53
C PRO A 34 6.07 9.61 12.21
N GLU A 35 6.35 9.45 13.51
CA GLU A 35 7.11 10.45 14.25
C GLU A 35 8.58 10.45 13.79
N GLY A 36 9.21 11.62 13.74
CA GLY A 36 10.62 11.76 13.39
C GLY A 36 10.93 11.89 11.89
N LEU A 37 9.91 11.93 11.02
CA LEU A 37 10.10 12.28 9.62
C LEU A 37 10.26 13.80 9.45
N PRO A 38 11.23 14.29 8.66
CA PRO A 38 11.37 15.71 8.36
C PRO A 38 10.16 16.26 7.61
N THR A 39 9.74 17.49 7.96
CA THR A 39 8.78 18.27 7.17
C THR A 39 9.22 18.38 5.72
N GLY A 40 8.28 18.22 4.79
CA GLY A 40 8.55 18.20 3.35
C GLY A 40 8.96 16.83 2.79
N THR A 41 9.07 15.79 3.61
CA THR A 41 9.33 14.42 3.12
C THR A 41 8.13 13.92 2.33
N GLU A 42 8.37 13.38 1.13
CA GLU A 42 7.33 12.72 0.35
C GLU A 42 7.10 11.29 0.85
N LEU A 43 5.84 10.97 1.10
CA LEU A 43 5.38 9.64 1.47
C LEU A 43 4.54 9.08 0.33
N TRP A 44 5.00 7.97 -0.23
CA TRP A 44 4.32 7.24 -1.29
C TRP A 44 3.74 5.94 -0.73
N ALA A 45 2.43 5.73 -0.87
CA ALA A 45 1.74 4.52 -0.41
C ALA A 45 1.05 3.82 -1.58
N GLN A 46 1.23 2.50 -1.67
CA GLN A 46 0.64 1.65 -2.71
C GLN A 46 0.22 0.30 -2.10
N TRP A 47 -0.91 -0.23 -2.55
CA TRP A 47 -1.44 -1.50 -2.08
C TRP A 47 -1.08 -2.65 -3.01
N ALA A 48 -0.75 -3.79 -2.40
CA ALA A 48 -0.75 -5.09 -3.04
C ALA A 48 -1.89 -5.91 -2.44
N ILE A 49 -2.94 -6.14 -3.23
CA ILE A 49 -4.19 -6.78 -2.78
C ILE A 49 -4.22 -8.20 -3.31
N GLN A 50 -4.49 -9.18 -2.45
CA GLN A 50 -4.70 -10.55 -2.87
C GLN A 50 -5.96 -10.64 -3.73
N ASP A 51 -5.81 -11.07 -4.98
CA ASP A 51 -6.89 -11.14 -5.97
C ASP A 51 -6.73 -12.43 -6.79
N ALA A 52 -7.68 -13.36 -6.65
CA ALA A 52 -7.67 -14.64 -7.34
C ALA A 52 -7.90 -14.51 -8.86
N ALA A 53 -8.49 -13.39 -9.32
CA ALA A 53 -8.70 -13.13 -10.73
C ALA A 53 -7.47 -12.49 -11.40
N ALA A 54 -6.55 -11.90 -10.62
CA ALA A 54 -5.31 -11.34 -11.16
C ALA A 54 -4.37 -12.47 -11.62
N VAL A 55 -3.70 -12.28 -12.77
CA VAL A 55 -2.76 -13.27 -13.37
C VAL A 55 -1.69 -13.74 -12.38
N GLY A 56 -1.24 -12.86 -11.48
CA GLY A 56 -0.27 -13.17 -10.44
C GLY A 56 -0.86 -13.52 -9.07
N GLY A 57 -2.18 -13.63 -8.92
CA GLY A 57 -2.85 -13.79 -7.62
C GLY A 57 -2.82 -12.55 -6.72
N VAL A 58 -2.33 -11.41 -7.25
CA VAL A 58 -2.27 -10.11 -6.55
C VAL A 58 -2.47 -9.00 -7.58
N ALA A 59 -3.30 -8.02 -7.24
CA ALA A 59 -3.48 -6.76 -7.96
C ALA A 59 -2.74 -5.62 -7.23
N LEU A 60 -2.18 -4.67 -7.98
CA LEU A 60 -1.53 -3.47 -7.43
C LEU A 60 -2.46 -2.26 -7.61
N SER A 61 -2.63 -1.45 -6.56
CA SER A 61 -3.33 -0.16 -6.68
C SER A 61 -2.46 0.88 -7.37
N ASN A 62 -3.07 2.02 -7.72
CA ASN A 62 -2.30 3.24 -7.94
C ASN A 62 -1.62 3.68 -6.63
N ALA A 63 -0.45 4.31 -6.75
CA ALA A 63 0.21 4.94 -5.61
C ALA A 63 -0.45 6.29 -5.30
N ILE A 64 -0.55 6.62 -4.02
CA ILE A 64 -0.89 7.96 -3.54
C ILE A 64 0.34 8.59 -2.90
N MET A 65 0.46 9.92 -3.01
CA MET A 65 1.57 10.69 -2.46
C MET A 65 1.03 11.75 -1.50
N GLY A 66 1.66 11.84 -0.33
CA GLY A 66 1.43 12.88 0.66
C GLY A 66 2.76 13.49 1.10
N VAL A 67 2.69 14.68 1.69
CA VAL A 67 3.87 15.41 2.18
C VAL A 67 3.78 15.51 3.70
N VAL A 68 4.89 15.28 4.40
CA VAL A 68 4.99 15.49 5.85
C VAL A 68 4.82 16.99 6.15
N PRO A 69 3.84 17.38 6.99
CA PRO A 69 3.56 18.78 7.31
C PRO A 69 4.65 19.45 8.14
#